data_AF-A0A4R7AZ09-F1
#
_entry.id   AF-A0A4R7AZ09-F1
#
_cell.length_a   1.000
_cell.length_b   1.000
_cell.length_c   1.000
_cell.angle_alpha   90.00
_cell.angle_beta   90.00
_cell.angle_gamma   90.00
#
_symmetry.space_group_name_H-M   'P 1'
#
loop_
_entity.id
_entity.type
_entity.pdbx_description
1 polymer ?
#
loop_
_entity_poly.entity_id
_entity_poly.type
_entity_poly.pdbx_seq_one_letter_code
_entity_poly.pdbx_strand_id
1 'polypeptide(L)'
;MIMFDDYDYKNSGIRICLKFVQQHDEPMYPWEIAGFLNKLNTSYYKFELLNSICSAIKNGVSPSDIFIFDHSLPLYRRYANLNLVEDSTAVKNFYDIGLPVPLAPEPGNYDLNLFYQLFKTINSFLYRNHVRPLTKDSLVEAFEVLTTDGLGEAEDFVVSLAEGRAKKSREAAAKRGDKKEPLTREDIVSCLRKYYIKKEQLLSDLIFIKSTDDEAQRELIDESSRHSKRISSVLLAFFKNFDAITRPLVIAKVSDTKFRILGRSLVNKKEQTGLELKEISRNSPLKAIIEGGLSLYQTIGQERRAETLHKIDEKIKLEELEAAKINREIAEERLRGEKLKNTLSEIEISNKLERVVQGTDINFSEKLQDSLIRDRINKAYEIEKNNSARVLISQGLDLDRSATRIIDTSA
;
A
#
# COMPACT_ATOMS: atom_id res chain seq x y z
N MET A 1 25.24 -12.89 -4.13
CA MET A 1 23.85 -13.00 -3.64
C MET A 1 22.97 -12.19 -4.57
N ILE A 2 21.91 -12.76 -5.14
CA ILE A 2 21.00 -12.04 -6.05
C ILE A 2 20.14 -11.11 -5.18
N MET A 3 20.06 -9.83 -5.55
CA MET A 3 19.31 -8.82 -4.82
C MET A 3 17.84 -8.89 -5.19
N PHE A 4 16.95 -8.90 -4.19
CA PHE A 4 15.51 -9.02 -4.44
C PHE A 4 14.96 -7.90 -5.34
N ASP A 5 14.12 -8.30 -6.30
CA ASP A 5 13.30 -7.45 -7.17
C ASP A 5 11.95 -8.15 -7.36
N ASP A 6 10.83 -7.46 -7.04
CA ASP A 6 9.50 -8.07 -7.12
C ASP A 6 9.09 -8.40 -8.56
N TYR A 7 9.65 -7.69 -9.55
CA TYR A 7 9.31 -7.89 -10.96
C TYR A 7 9.89 -9.17 -11.55
N ASP A 8 10.90 -9.76 -10.92
CA ASP A 8 11.44 -11.07 -11.31
C ASP A 8 10.40 -12.19 -11.08
N TYR A 9 9.37 -11.93 -10.26
CA TYR A 9 8.33 -12.88 -9.88
C TYR A 9 6.94 -12.51 -10.40
N LYS A 10 6.79 -11.30 -10.96
CA LYS A 10 5.52 -10.82 -11.54
C LYS A 10 5.36 -11.31 -12.97
N ASN A 11 4.15 -11.75 -13.30
CA ASN A 11 3.79 -12.00 -14.69
C ASN A 11 3.45 -10.68 -15.39
N SER A 12 4.47 -10.05 -15.98
CA SER A 12 4.33 -8.83 -16.78
C SER A 12 3.86 -9.08 -18.22
N GLY A 13 3.91 -10.33 -18.68
CA GLY A 13 3.51 -10.73 -20.03
C GLY A 13 2.00 -10.80 -20.24
N ILE A 14 1.18 -10.77 -19.17
CA ILE A 14 -0.27 -10.92 -19.28
C ILE A 14 -1.00 -9.70 -18.72
N ARG A 15 -1.97 -9.20 -19.48
CA ARG A 15 -2.88 -8.13 -19.09
C ARG A 15 -4.32 -8.58 -19.14
N ILE A 16 -5.14 -8.03 -18.25
CA ILE A 16 -6.58 -8.26 -18.20
C ILE A 16 -7.28 -6.98 -18.67
N CYS A 17 -8.11 -7.11 -19.70
CA CYS A 17 -8.99 -6.04 -20.18
C CYS A 17 -10.41 -6.33 -19.68
N LEU A 18 -10.98 -5.38 -18.94
CA LEU A 18 -12.31 -5.40 -18.38
C LEU A 18 -13.18 -4.35 -19.04
N LYS A 19 -14.45 -4.67 -19.25
CA LYS A 19 -15.45 -3.72 -19.72
C LYS A 19 -16.53 -3.60 -18.66
N PHE A 20 -16.79 -2.37 -18.22
CA PHE A 20 -17.89 -2.02 -17.35
C PHE A 20 -19.00 -1.39 -18.18
N VAL A 21 -20.25 -1.77 -17.90
CA VAL A 21 -21.45 -1.28 -18.58
C VAL A 21 -22.49 -0.90 -17.54
N GLN A 22 -23.11 0.25 -17.72
CA GLN A 22 -24.16 0.70 -16.82
C GLN A 22 -25.41 -0.19 -16.91
N GLN A 23 -25.95 -0.61 -15.76
CA GLN A 23 -27.18 -1.41 -15.70
C GLN A 23 -28.43 -0.61 -16.08
N HIS A 24 -28.45 0.68 -15.73
CA HIS A 24 -29.57 1.57 -15.94
C HIS A 24 -29.15 2.74 -16.83
N ASP A 25 -30.04 3.18 -17.71
CA ASP A 25 -29.83 4.33 -18.60
C ASP A 25 -29.95 5.65 -17.80
N GLU A 26 -29.06 5.83 -16.83
CA GLU A 26 -29.01 7.00 -15.98
C GLU A 26 -27.81 7.88 -16.37
N PRO A 27 -27.99 9.21 -16.40
CA PRO A 27 -26.87 10.10 -16.69
C PRO A 27 -25.85 10.05 -15.54
N MET A 28 -24.62 9.58 -15.83
CA MET A 28 -23.50 9.61 -14.90
C MET A 28 -22.67 10.89 -15.08
N TYR A 29 -22.43 11.63 -14.01
CA TYR A 29 -21.65 12.85 -14.05
C TYR A 29 -20.15 12.55 -14.18
N PRO A 30 -19.35 13.44 -14.80
CA PRO A 30 -17.91 13.24 -14.95
C PRO A 30 -17.15 12.99 -13.64
N TRP A 31 -17.60 13.59 -12.54
CA TRP A 31 -16.98 13.42 -11.22
C TRP A 31 -17.30 12.05 -10.58
N GLU A 32 -18.43 11.43 -10.93
CA GLU A 32 -18.80 10.07 -10.50
C GLU A 32 -17.90 9.05 -11.18
N ILE A 33 -17.69 9.20 -12.49
CA ILE A 33 -16.78 8.36 -13.27
C ILE A 33 -15.35 8.50 -12.74
N ALA A 34 -14.88 9.73 -12.51
CA ALA A 34 -13.56 9.97 -11.92
C ALA A 34 -13.45 9.35 -10.51
N GLY A 35 -14.50 9.44 -9.71
CA GLY A 35 -14.58 8.83 -8.38
C GLY A 35 -14.49 7.30 -8.44
N PHE A 36 -15.26 6.66 -9.32
CA PHE A 36 -15.20 5.21 -9.56
C PHE A 36 -13.79 4.76 -9.94
N LEU A 37 -13.20 5.40 -10.96
CA LEU A 37 -11.86 5.08 -11.44
C LEU A 37 -10.80 5.26 -10.35
N ASN A 38 -10.90 6.32 -9.55
CA ASN A 38 -9.96 6.57 -8.45
C ASN A 38 -10.03 5.48 -7.38
N LYS A 39 -11.24 5.03 -7.01
CA LYS A 39 -11.41 3.97 -6.02
C LYS A 39 -10.95 2.61 -6.56
N LEU A 40 -11.31 2.28 -7.81
CA LEU A 40 -10.89 1.04 -8.46
C LEU A 40 -9.35 0.98 -8.57
N ASN A 41 -8.73 2.08 -9.00
CA ASN A 41 -7.28 2.20 -9.06
C ASN A 41 -6.61 2.08 -7.68
N THR A 42 -7.26 2.60 -6.63
CA THR A 42 -6.77 2.46 -5.25
C THR A 42 -6.76 1.01 -4.79
N SER A 43 -7.84 0.25 -5.03
CA SER A 43 -7.88 -1.18 -4.69
C SER A 43 -6.90 -1.99 -5.53
N TYR A 44 -6.82 -1.75 -6.85
CA TYR A 44 -5.83 -2.38 -7.72
C TYR A 44 -4.40 -2.12 -7.23
N TYR A 45 -4.08 -0.87 -6.88
CA TYR A 45 -2.78 -0.47 -6.33
C TYR A 45 -2.42 -1.25 -5.07
N LYS A 46 -3.37 -1.38 -4.14
CA LYS A 46 -3.15 -2.10 -2.89
C LYS A 46 -3.00 -3.60 -3.09
N PHE A 47 -3.73 -4.23 -4.01
CA PHE A 47 -3.52 -5.64 -4.34
C PHE A 47 -2.12 -5.89 -4.90
N GLU A 48 -1.68 -5.06 -5.86
CA GLU A 48 -0.32 -5.13 -6.41
C GLU A 48 0.75 -4.99 -5.32
N LEU A 49 0.56 -4.10 -4.35
CA LEU A 49 1.48 -3.95 -3.23
C LEU A 49 1.47 -5.16 -2.30
N LEU A 50 0.30 -5.71 -1.95
CA LEU A 50 0.22 -6.92 -1.13
C LEU A 50 0.95 -8.09 -1.81
N ASN A 51 0.78 -8.26 -3.12
CA ASN A 51 1.47 -9.29 -3.90
C ASN A 51 3.00 -9.07 -3.90
N SER A 52 3.46 -7.81 -4.05
CA SER A 52 4.89 -7.47 -3.93
C SER A 52 5.44 -7.73 -2.53
N ILE A 53 4.68 -7.43 -1.47
CA ILE A 53 5.07 -7.73 -0.07
C ILE A 53 5.20 -9.24 0.13
N CYS A 54 4.21 -10.04 -0.30
CA CYS A 54 4.28 -11.49 -0.21
C CYS A 54 5.48 -12.05 -0.99
N SER A 55 5.80 -11.47 -2.15
CA SER A 55 6.99 -11.82 -2.93
C SER A 55 8.28 -11.52 -2.20
N ALA A 56 8.39 -10.38 -1.54
CA ALA A 56 9.56 -10.03 -0.74
C ALA A 56 9.78 -11.05 0.39
N ILE A 57 8.74 -11.31 1.19
CA ILE A 57 8.82 -12.22 2.34
C ILE A 57 9.19 -13.64 1.88
N LYS A 58 8.51 -14.15 0.86
CA LYS A 58 8.75 -15.50 0.34
C LYS A 58 10.16 -15.71 -0.20
N ASN A 59 10.78 -14.64 -0.71
CA ASN A 59 12.15 -14.67 -1.25
C ASN A 59 13.20 -14.20 -0.24
N GLY A 60 12.89 -14.23 1.05
CA GLY A 60 13.88 -14.08 2.13
C GLY A 60 14.10 -12.65 2.62
N VAL A 61 13.30 -11.66 2.20
CA VAL A 61 13.29 -10.35 2.84
C VAL A 61 12.58 -10.46 4.19
N SER A 62 13.23 -10.04 5.27
CA SER A 62 12.60 -10.04 6.59
C SER A 62 11.36 -9.14 6.59
N PRO A 63 10.22 -9.55 7.20
CA PRO A 63 9.09 -8.64 7.41
C PRO A 63 9.49 -7.37 8.18
N SER A 64 10.51 -7.43 9.02
CA SER A 64 10.98 -6.26 9.76
C SER A 64 11.75 -5.26 8.88
N ASP A 65 12.23 -5.69 7.70
CA ASP A 65 12.91 -4.88 6.67
C ASP A 65 11.95 -4.29 5.62
N ILE A 66 10.64 -4.51 5.76
CA ILE A 66 9.62 -3.94 4.87
C ILE A 66 8.95 -2.77 5.59
N PHE A 67 8.95 -1.59 4.97
CA PHE A 67 8.45 -0.36 5.59
C PHE A 67 7.36 0.29 4.76
N ILE A 68 6.32 0.79 5.42
CA ILE A 68 5.31 1.70 4.84
C ILE A 68 5.56 3.12 5.34
N PHE A 69 5.38 4.11 4.48
CA PHE A 69 5.38 5.51 4.92
C PHE A 69 3.98 5.96 5.37
N ASP A 70 3.92 6.74 6.44
CA ASP A 70 2.67 7.25 7.04
C ASP A 70 1.94 8.35 6.22
N HIS A 71 2.42 8.69 5.02
CA HIS A 71 1.71 9.57 4.09
C HIS A 71 1.70 8.99 2.67
N SER A 72 0.75 9.48 1.87
CA SER A 72 0.61 9.15 0.45
C SER A 72 1.74 9.76 -0.38
N LEU A 73 2.15 9.07 -1.45
CA LEU A 73 3.11 9.59 -2.42
C LEU A 73 2.63 10.91 -3.04
N PRO A 74 3.43 11.99 -2.98
CA PRO A 74 3.11 13.24 -3.66
C PRO A 74 2.92 13.04 -5.18
N LEU A 75 1.75 13.40 -5.72
CA LEU A 75 1.34 13.14 -7.11
C LEU A 75 2.18 13.86 -8.19
N TYR A 76 2.87 14.94 -7.82
CA TYR A 76 3.54 15.86 -8.75
C TYR A 76 5.03 15.55 -8.97
N ARG A 77 5.63 14.63 -8.20
CA ARG A 77 7.04 14.26 -8.37
C ARG A 77 7.18 13.08 -9.32
N ARG A 78 8.13 13.15 -10.26
CA ARG A 78 8.49 12.01 -11.11
C ARG A 78 9.43 11.09 -10.34
N TYR A 79 8.93 9.95 -9.90
CA TYR A 79 9.70 8.94 -9.17
C TYR A 79 10.43 7.95 -10.09
N ALA A 80 10.76 8.37 -11.31
CA ALA A 80 11.36 7.50 -12.31
C ALA A 80 12.72 6.88 -11.90
N ASN A 81 13.36 7.47 -10.89
CA ASN A 81 14.64 7.02 -10.34
C ASN A 81 14.49 6.30 -8.99
N LEU A 82 13.26 6.09 -8.51
CA LEU A 82 13.01 5.39 -7.27
C LEU A 82 12.70 3.91 -7.53
N ASN A 83 13.71 3.15 -7.94
CA ASN A 83 13.63 1.69 -8.06
C ASN A 83 14.47 1.05 -6.95
N LEU A 84 15.79 1.11 -7.12
CA LEU A 84 16.77 0.75 -6.11
C LEU A 84 17.48 2.03 -5.68
N VAL A 85 17.38 2.39 -4.41
CA VAL A 85 17.88 3.66 -3.88
C VAL A 85 18.89 3.36 -2.78
N GLU A 86 20.08 3.96 -2.89
CA GLU A 86 21.11 3.88 -1.85
C GLU A 86 20.71 4.73 -0.63
N ASP A 87 21.09 4.29 0.57
CA ASP A 87 20.65 4.85 1.85
C ASP A 87 20.77 6.38 1.96
N SER A 88 21.91 6.96 1.59
CA SER A 88 22.11 8.42 1.66
C SER A 88 21.12 9.21 0.79
N THR A 89 20.81 8.67 -0.40
CA THR A 89 19.83 9.26 -1.32
C THR A 89 18.40 8.94 -0.87
N ALA A 90 18.18 7.72 -0.37
CA ALA A 90 16.91 7.23 0.13
C ALA A 90 16.43 8.10 1.30
N VAL A 91 17.30 8.37 2.26
CA VAL A 91 17.00 9.18 3.45
C VAL A 91 16.50 10.57 3.06
N LYS A 92 17.19 11.22 2.14
CA LYS A 92 16.82 12.54 1.63
C LYS A 92 15.47 12.56 0.90
N ASN A 93 15.20 11.51 0.12
CA ASN A 93 13.98 11.39 -0.69
C ASN A 93 12.76 11.01 0.15
N PHE A 94 12.94 10.10 1.09
CA PHE A 94 11.87 9.53 1.91
C PHE A 94 11.45 10.46 3.05
N TYR A 95 12.34 11.33 3.54
CA TYR A 95 12.01 12.29 4.61
C TYR A 95 10.79 13.17 4.31
N ASP A 96 10.62 13.60 3.05
CA ASP A 96 9.48 14.41 2.63
C ASP A 96 8.18 13.61 2.51
N ILE A 97 8.29 12.29 2.38
CA ILE A 97 7.13 11.42 2.21
C ILE A 97 6.52 11.24 3.58
N GLY A 98 7.25 10.68 4.54
CA GLY A 98 6.66 10.35 5.83
C GLY A 98 7.64 9.71 6.79
N LEU A 99 7.11 9.27 7.93
CA LEU A 99 7.80 8.40 8.87
C LEU A 99 7.66 6.94 8.38
N PRO A 100 8.75 6.19 8.21
CA PRO A 100 8.69 4.78 7.85
C PRO A 100 8.23 3.94 9.04
N VAL A 101 7.33 2.99 8.81
CA VAL A 101 6.78 2.08 9.80
C VAL A 101 7.03 0.65 9.32
N PRO A 102 7.75 -0.20 10.08
CA PRO A 102 8.05 -1.57 9.66
C PRO A 102 6.79 -2.44 9.68
N LEU A 103 6.76 -3.47 8.82
CA LEU A 103 5.69 -4.45 8.74
C LEU A 103 5.68 -5.36 9.97
N ALA A 104 6.84 -5.83 10.41
CA ALA A 104 7.02 -6.47 11.72
C ALA A 104 7.79 -5.53 12.66
N PRO A 105 7.19 -5.13 13.80
CA PRO A 105 7.84 -4.22 14.73
C PRO A 105 8.94 -4.93 15.53
N GLU A 106 10.18 -4.50 15.32
CA GLU A 106 11.36 -4.99 16.06
C GLU A 106 12.23 -3.83 16.55
N PRO A 107 12.98 -4.01 17.66
CA PRO A 107 14.04 -3.08 18.06
C PRO A 107 15.05 -2.87 16.93
N GLY A 108 15.45 -1.61 16.69
CA GLY A 108 16.37 -1.21 15.60
C GLY A 108 15.67 -0.76 14.32
N ASN A 109 14.56 -1.40 13.94
CA ASN A 109 13.88 -1.04 12.69
C ASN A 109 12.99 0.22 12.81
N TYR A 110 12.82 0.72 14.03
CA TYR A 110 12.22 2.03 14.29
C TYR A 110 13.24 3.18 14.35
N ASP A 111 14.55 2.91 14.21
CA ASP A 111 15.56 3.95 14.35
C ASP A 111 15.41 5.04 13.30
N LEU A 112 15.15 4.68 12.04
CA LEU A 112 14.88 5.65 10.97
C LEU A 112 13.58 6.44 11.23
N ASN A 113 12.56 5.79 11.81
CA ASN A 113 11.32 6.47 12.20
C ASN A 113 11.59 7.54 13.26
N LEU A 114 12.26 7.15 14.35
CA LEU A 114 12.60 8.02 15.47
C LEU A 114 13.53 9.16 15.01
N PHE A 115 14.52 8.85 14.17
CA PHE A 115 15.41 9.83 13.56
C PHE A 115 14.65 10.89 12.74
N TYR A 116 13.68 10.49 11.91
CA TYR A 116 12.85 11.47 11.18
C TYR A 116 11.97 12.29 12.11
N GLN A 117 11.43 11.70 13.17
CA GLN A 117 10.66 12.43 14.17
C GLN A 117 11.50 13.48 14.89
N LEU A 118 12.73 13.12 15.29
CA LEU A 118 13.71 14.01 15.88
C LEU A 118 13.95 15.21 14.97
N PHE A 119 14.32 14.96 13.70
CA PHE A 119 14.65 16.02 12.74
C PHE A 119 13.45 16.93 12.46
N LYS A 120 12.23 16.36 12.33
CA LYS A 120 10.97 17.13 12.20
C LYS A 120 10.70 18.01 13.43
N THR A 121 10.95 17.49 14.63
CA THR A 121 10.74 18.21 15.89
C THR A 121 11.69 19.40 16.01
N ILE A 122 12.99 19.17 15.77
CA ILE A 122 14.01 20.23 15.80
C ILE A 122 13.75 21.28 14.73
N ASN A 123 13.47 20.90 13.49
CA ASN A 123 13.19 21.86 12.43
C ASN A 123 11.94 22.70 12.70
N SER A 124 10.90 22.10 13.29
CA SER A 124 9.71 22.83 13.72
C SER A 124 10.04 23.83 14.82
N PHE A 125 10.88 23.45 15.79
CA PHE A 125 11.34 24.33 16.85
C PHE A 125 12.17 25.50 16.33
N LEU A 126 13.17 25.24 15.47
CA LEU A 126 13.99 26.27 14.85
C LEU A 126 13.15 27.26 14.05
N TYR A 127 12.23 26.75 13.22
CA TYR A 127 11.34 27.57 12.41
C TYR A 127 10.49 28.52 13.25
N ARG A 128 9.86 28.02 14.33
CA ARG A 128 9.04 28.83 15.25
C ARG A 128 9.84 29.92 15.96
N ASN A 129 11.13 29.70 16.21
CA ASN A 129 12.04 30.68 16.80
C ASN A 129 12.79 31.52 15.75
N HIS A 130 12.25 31.59 14.53
CA HIS A 130 12.82 32.35 13.41
C HIS A 130 14.30 32.03 13.12
N VAL A 131 14.72 30.79 13.39
CA VAL A 131 16.02 30.24 12.99
C VAL A 131 15.82 29.41 11.73
N ARG A 132 16.73 29.54 10.77
CA ARG A 132 16.69 28.72 9.56
C ARG A 132 16.76 27.23 9.94
N PRO A 133 15.83 26.38 9.48
CA PRO A 133 15.86 24.94 9.74
C PRO A 133 17.15 24.26 9.27
N LEU A 134 17.42 23.08 9.82
CA LEU A 134 18.47 22.19 9.33
C LEU A 134 18.19 21.79 7.88
N THR A 135 19.25 21.66 7.10
CA THR A 135 19.20 21.32 5.68
C THR A 135 19.10 19.81 5.49
N LYS A 136 18.61 19.38 4.33
CA LYS A 136 18.61 17.96 3.96
C LYS A 136 20.00 17.34 3.88
N ASP A 137 21.04 18.13 3.63
CA ASP A 137 22.42 17.62 3.64
C ASP A 137 22.86 17.31 5.08
N SER A 138 22.42 18.11 6.06
CA SER A 138 22.62 17.82 7.48
C SER A 138 21.80 16.60 7.96
N LEU A 139 20.69 16.29 7.29
CA LEU A 139 19.96 15.04 7.52
C LEU A 139 20.79 13.84 7.07
N VAL A 140 21.48 13.95 5.93
CA VAL A 140 22.36 12.87 5.43
C VAL A 140 23.56 12.69 6.36
N GLU A 141 24.24 13.77 6.76
CA GLU A 141 25.34 13.73 7.73
C GLU A 141 24.90 13.06 9.06
N ALA A 142 23.74 13.44 9.58
CA ALA A 142 23.23 12.85 10.82
C ALA A 142 22.77 11.40 10.66
N PHE A 143 22.34 11.01 9.45
CA PHE A 143 22.01 9.63 9.15
C PHE A 143 23.26 8.75 9.04
N GLU A 144 24.38 9.28 8.55
CA GLU A 144 25.66 8.55 8.60
C GLU A 144 26.03 8.21 10.04
N VAL A 145 25.94 9.19 10.97
CA VAL A 145 26.12 8.95 12.41
C VAL A 145 25.14 7.91 12.95
N LEU A 146 23.87 7.95 12.53
CA LEU A 146 22.88 6.92 12.91
C LEU A 146 23.33 5.52 12.49
N THR A 147 23.87 5.38 11.28
CA THR A 147 24.32 4.08 10.76
C THR A 147 25.63 3.58 11.38
N THR A 148 26.53 4.49 11.79
CA THR A 148 27.84 4.12 12.34
C THR A 148 27.81 3.97 13.86
N ASP A 149 27.15 4.89 14.55
CA ASP A 149 27.27 5.09 16.00
C ASP A 149 25.92 4.90 16.74
N GLY A 150 24.82 4.82 15.98
CA GLY A 150 23.48 4.53 16.50
C GLY A 150 22.65 5.76 16.86
N LEU A 151 21.42 5.50 17.31
CA LEU A 151 20.39 6.53 17.49
C LEU A 151 20.75 7.60 18.53
N GLY A 152 21.42 7.23 19.62
CA GLY A 152 21.80 8.17 20.69
C GLY A 152 22.81 9.22 20.19
N GLU A 153 23.86 8.78 19.51
CA GLU A 153 24.88 9.67 18.94
C GLU A 153 24.30 10.54 17.82
N ALA A 154 23.42 9.98 16.99
CA ALA A 154 22.70 10.76 15.98
C ALA A 154 21.82 11.86 16.63
N GLU A 155 21.17 11.57 17.75
CA GLU A 155 20.39 12.57 18.49
C GLU A 155 21.25 13.75 18.97
N ASP A 156 22.37 13.46 19.63
CA ASP A 156 23.30 14.48 20.12
C ASP A 156 23.94 15.27 18.99
N PHE A 157 24.22 14.62 17.85
CA PHE A 157 24.72 15.27 16.65
C PHE A 157 23.70 16.27 16.07
N VAL A 158 22.44 15.88 15.94
CA VAL A 158 21.38 16.80 15.43
C VAL A 158 21.15 17.98 16.39
N VAL A 159 21.21 17.76 17.71
CA VAL A 159 21.16 18.85 18.71
C VAL A 159 22.31 19.83 18.50
N SER A 160 23.54 19.31 18.32
CA SER A 160 24.73 20.13 18.08
C SER A 160 24.66 20.92 16.77
N LEU A 161 24.09 20.33 15.71
CA LEU A 161 23.80 21.04 14.46
C LEU A 161 22.79 22.18 14.67
N ALA A 162 21.74 21.95 15.46
CA ALA A 162 20.72 22.95 15.77
C ALA A 162 21.29 24.12 16.57
N GLU A 163 22.14 23.86 17.57
CA GLU A 163 22.88 24.88 18.31
C GLU A 163 23.76 25.72 17.39
N GLY A 164 24.52 25.07 16.50
CA GLY A 164 25.35 25.74 15.51
C GLY A 164 24.54 26.68 14.60
N ARG A 165 23.33 26.28 14.20
CA ARG A 165 22.41 27.13 13.43
C ARG A 165 21.84 28.29 14.24
N ALA A 166 21.46 28.06 15.49
CA ALA A 166 20.98 29.10 16.38
C ALA A 166 22.04 30.19 16.61
N LYS A 167 23.29 29.77 16.89
CA LYS A 167 24.44 30.68 17.06
C LYS A 167 24.67 31.54 15.82
N LYS A 168 24.75 30.93 14.63
CA LYS A 168 24.90 31.64 13.34
C LYS A 168 23.76 32.63 13.08
N SER A 169 22.52 32.24 13.42
CA SER A 169 21.36 33.13 13.27
C SER A 169 21.46 34.36 14.16
N ARG A 170 21.94 34.20 15.41
CA ARG A 170 22.14 35.30 16.34
C ARG A 170 23.25 36.23 15.88
N GLU A 171 24.39 35.70 15.46
CA GLU A 171 25.51 36.48 14.91
C GLU A 171 25.07 37.33 13.71
N ALA A 172 24.25 36.76 12.81
CA ALA A 172 23.69 37.48 11.67
C ALA A 172 22.66 38.55 12.06
N ALA A 173 21.90 38.35 13.14
CA ALA A 173 20.99 39.37 13.70
C ALA A 173 21.78 40.52 14.35
N ALA A 174 22.79 40.19 15.16
CA ALA A 174 23.65 41.18 15.81
C ALA A 174 24.38 42.08 14.80
N LYS A 175 24.87 41.52 13.69
CA LYS A 175 25.47 42.29 12.58
C LYS A 175 24.50 43.27 11.90
N ARG A 176 23.19 43.04 12.00
CA ARG A 176 22.14 43.92 11.47
C ARG A 176 21.60 44.92 12.51
N GLY A 177 22.09 44.87 13.75
CA GLY A 177 21.59 45.67 14.86
C GLY A 177 20.33 45.11 15.53
N ASP A 178 19.88 43.92 15.13
CA ASP A 178 18.68 43.29 15.69
C ASP A 178 19.00 42.63 17.04
N LYS A 179 18.15 42.85 18.04
CA LYS A 179 18.19 42.08 19.30
C LYS A 179 17.42 40.77 19.12
N LYS A 180 18.15 39.66 19.03
CA LYS A 180 17.57 38.31 19.01
C LYS A 180 17.96 37.56 20.28
N GLU A 181 16.96 37.01 20.97
CA GLU A 181 17.19 36.18 22.15
C GLU A 181 18.05 34.95 21.80
N PRO A 182 19.01 34.59 22.66
CA PRO A 182 19.80 33.38 22.45
C PRO A 182 18.95 32.15 22.70
N LEU A 183 18.99 31.21 21.77
CA LEU A 183 18.55 29.84 22.02
C LEU A 183 19.72 29.05 22.60
N THR A 184 19.52 28.43 23.76
CA THR A 184 20.53 27.59 24.41
C THR A 184 20.37 26.12 24.03
N ARG A 185 21.35 25.29 24.42
CA ARG A 185 21.25 23.82 24.30
C ARG A 185 20.05 23.31 25.08
N GLU A 186 19.83 23.84 26.28
CA GLU A 186 18.72 23.47 27.16
C GLU A 186 17.37 23.75 26.49
N ASP A 187 17.22 24.86 25.77
CA ASP A 187 15.99 25.15 25.02
C ASP A 187 15.73 24.08 23.95
N ILE A 188 16.77 23.71 23.19
CA ILE A 188 16.69 22.69 22.14
C ILE A 188 16.36 21.32 22.73
N VAL A 189 17.06 20.90 23.80
CA VAL A 189 16.81 19.63 24.47
C VAL A 189 15.41 19.60 25.11
N SER A 190 14.95 20.72 25.68
CA SER A 190 13.62 20.81 26.28
C SER A 190 12.50 20.60 25.25
N CYS A 191 12.68 21.06 24.01
CA CYS A 191 11.71 20.85 22.94
C CYS A 191 11.56 19.35 22.58
N LEU A 192 12.59 18.55 22.85
CA LEU A 192 12.62 17.10 22.62
C LEU A 192 12.06 16.27 23.77
N ARG A 193 11.66 16.87 24.90
CA ARG A 193 11.13 16.13 26.06
C ARG A 193 10.00 15.15 25.69
N LYS A 194 9.03 15.62 24.88
CA LYS A 194 7.92 14.77 24.42
C LYS A 194 8.37 13.66 23.46
N TYR A 195 9.41 13.93 22.67
CA TYR A 195 10.02 12.95 21.78
C TYR A 195 10.68 11.84 22.62
N TYR A 196 11.51 12.18 23.61
CA TYR A 196 12.19 11.19 24.45
C TYR A 196 11.22 10.29 25.22
N ILE A 197 10.17 10.85 25.82
CA ILE A 197 9.14 10.05 26.52
C ILE A 197 8.47 9.05 25.55
N LYS A 198 8.15 9.47 24.32
CA LYS A 198 7.56 8.58 23.32
C LYS A 198 8.56 7.54 22.84
N LYS A 199 9.83 7.90 22.65
CA LYS A 199 10.92 7.01 22.25
C LYS A 199 11.08 5.89 23.27
N GLU A 200 11.28 6.23 24.54
CA GLU A 200 11.44 5.25 25.63
C GLU A 200 10.24 4.31 25.69
N GLN A 201 9.03 4.88 25.57
CA GLN A 201 7.82 4.07 25.61
C GLN A 201 7.74 3.09 24.43
N LEU A 202 8.04 3.55 23.22
CA LEU A 202 8.06 2.72 22.02
C LEU A 202 9.11 1.62 22.13
N LEU A 203 10.34 1.95 22.53
CA LEU A 203 11.42 0.97 22.68
C LEU A 203 11.05 -0.10 23.72
N SER A 204 10.45 0.29 24.84
CA SER A 204 9.91 -0.67 25.83
C SER A 204 8.84 -1.58 25.24
N ASP A 205 7.97 -1.06 24.37
CA ASP A 205 6.93 -1.85 23.72
C ASP A 205 7.51 -2.82 22.69
N LEU A 206 8.52 -2.39 21.94
CA LEU A 206 9.21 -3.24 20.98
C LEU A 206 9.95 -4.40 21.66
N ILE A 207 10.58 -4.14 22.81
CA ILE A 207 11.21 -5.19 23.63
C ILE A 207 10.16 -6.20 24.10
N PHE A 208 9.03 -5.71 24.60
CA PHE A 208 7.92 -6.56 25.04
C PHE A 208 7.36 -7.41 23.89
N ILE A 209 7.06 -6.79 22.74
CA ILE A 209 6.58 -7.48 21.54
C ILE A 209 7.56 -8.57 21.11
N LYS A 210 8.85 -8.25 21.01
CA LYS A 210 9.90 -9.22 20.61
C LYS A 210 9.98 -10.43 21.56
N SER A 211 9.68 -10.22 22.84
CA SER A 211 9.71 -11.29 23.85
C SER A 211 8.43 -12.14 23.91
N THR A 212 7.41 -11.78 23.13
CA THR A 212 6.08 -12.39 23.14
C THR A 212 5.86 -13.17 21.85
N ASP A 213 5.32 -14.38 21.93
CA ASP A 213 4.99 -15.18 20.75
C ASP A 213 3.75 -14.68 20.00
N ASP A 214 3.51 -15.22 18.82
CA ASP A 214 2.41 -14.81 17.95
C ASP A 214 1.02 -15.08 18.55
N GLU A 215 0.87 -16.06 19.44
CA GLU A 215 -0.43 -16.37 20.08
C GLU A 215 -0.79 -15.29 21.09
N ALA A 216 0.12 -14.97 22.01
CA ALA A 216 -0.08 -13.88 22.97
C ALA A 216 -0.17 -12.50 22.28
N GLN A 217 0.54 -12.28 21.18
CA GLN A 217 0.37 -11.06 20.38
C GLN A 217 -1.03 -10.96 19.75
N ARG A 218 -1.66 -12.07 19.34
CA ARG A 218 -3.04 -12.08 18.84
C ARG A 218 -4.02 -11.69 19.94
N GLU A 219 -3.88 -12.26 21.13
CA GLU A 219 -4.74 -11.93 22.28
C GLU A 219 -4.69 -10.43 22.62
N LEU A 220 -3.49 -9.85 22.63
CA LEU A 220 -3.28 -8.43 22.89
C LEU A 220 -3.95 -7.50 21.87
N ILE A 221 -4.18 -7.97 20.65
CA ILE A 221 -4.84 -7.19 19.61
C ILE A 221 -6.35 -7.09 19.87
N ASP A 222 -6.94 -8.13 20.42
CA ASP A 222 -8.39 -8.21 20.67
C ASP A 222 -8.76 -7.70 22.08
N GLU A 223 -7.80 -7.64 22.99
CA GLU A 223 -8.01 -7.17 24.36
C GLU A 223 -8.21 -5.65 24.46
N SER A 224 -9.14 -5.24 25.33
CA SER A 224 -9.56 -3.83 25.47
C SER A 224 -8.77 -3.02 26.51
N SER A 225 -7.81 -3.64 27.21
CA SER A 225 -7.00 -3.00 28.25
C SER A 225 -6.17 -1.83 27.69
N ARG A 226 -5.79 -0.86 28.54
CA ARG A 226 -4.96 0.28 28.11
C ARG A 226 -3.59 -0.17 27.60
N HIS A 227 -2.99 -1.16 28.25
CA HIS A 227 -1.70 -1.70 27.85
C HIS A 227 -1.83 -2.42 26.50
N SER A 228 -2.82 -3.29 26.33
CA SER A 228 -3.04 -4.07 25.13
C SER A 228 -3.40 -3.20 23.93
N LYS A 229 -4.28 -2.21 24.10
CA LYS A 229 -4.57 -1.19 23.05
C LYS A 229 -3.32 -0.48 22.53
N ARG A 230 -2.38 -0.21 23.42
CA ARG A 230 -1.14 0.48 23.09
C ARG A 230 -0.17 -0.45 22.36
N ILE A 231 0.02 -1.68 22.83
CA ILE A 231 0.81 -2.70 22.11
C ILE A 231 0.21 -3.01 20.74
N SER A 232 -1.11 -3.24 20.68
CA SER A 232 -1.90 -3.40 19.46
C SER A 232 -1.74 -2.21 18.51
N SER A 233 -1.57 -0.98 19.02
CA SER A 233 -1.32 0.18 18.17
C SER A 233 0.02 0.10 17.42
N VAL A 234 1.04 -0.49 18.03
CA VAL A 234 2.36 -0.72 17.42
C VAL A 234 2.30 -1.90 16.45
N LEU A 235 1.75 -3.04 16.89
CA LEU A 235 1.58 -4.26 16.06
C LEU A 235 0.78 -3.99 14.77
N LEU A 236 -0.24 -3.13 14.85
CA LEU A 236 -1.10 -2.81 13.71
C LEU A 236 -0.68 -1.55 12.95
N ALA A 237 0.41 -0.89 13.33
CA ALA A 237 0.78 0.42 12.77
C ALA A 237 0.95 0.36 11.24
N PHE A 238 1.59 -0.68 10.71
CA PHE A 238 1.76 -0.88 9.27
C PHE A 238 0.41 -0.95 8.55
N PHE A 239 -0.46 -1.88 8.98
CA PHE A 239 -1.74 -2.14 8.32
C PHE A 239 -2.74 -1.00 8.50
N LYS A 240 -2.69 -0.26 9.61
CA LYS A 240 -3.47 0.97 9.79
C LYS A 240 -3.07 2.03 8.76
N ASN A 241 -1.78 2.22 8.51
CA ASN A 241 -1.30 3.12 7.45
C ASN A 241 -1.69 2.59 6.06
N PHE A 242 -1.56 1.28 5.84
CA PHE A 242 -1.92 0.65 4.57
C PHE A 242 -3.40 0.85 4.20
N ASP A 243 -4.29 0.72 5.19
CA ASP A 243 -5.73 0.92 4.99
C ASP A 243 -6.06 2.41 4.78
N ALA A 244 -5.54 3.29 5.64
CA ALA A 244 -5.88 4.71 5.65
C ALA A 244 -5.34 5.50 4.44
N ILE A 245 -4.22 5.06 3.85
CA ILE A 245 -3.54 5.79 2.78
C ILE A 245 -4.04 5.27 1.43
N THR A 246 -4.39 6.18 0.52
CA THR A 246 -4.87 5.83 -0.83
C THR A 246 -3.76 5.28 -1.74
N ARG A 247 -2.53 5.78 -1.59
CA ARG A 247 -1.35 5.34 -2.34
C ARG A 247 -0.15 5.21 -1.40
N PRO A 248 -0.15 4.20 -0.52
CA PRO A 248 0.93 4.00 0.43
C PRO A 248 2.23 3.69 -0.30
N LEU A 249 3.33 4.36 0.07
CA LEU A 249 4.65 3.93 -0.38
C LEU A 249 5.13 2.79 0.51
N VAL A 250 5.47 1.66 -0.09
CA VAL A 250 6.11 0.54 0.59
C VAL A 250 7.51 0.30 0.00
N ILE A 251 8.50 0.15 0.88
CA ILE A 251 9.89 -0.14 0.53
C ILE A 251 10.36 -1.40 1.26
N ALA A 252 11.35 -2.08 0.69
CA ALA A 252 12.04 -3.21 1.31
C ALA A 252 13.54 -2.90 1.39
N LYS A 253 14.16 -3.09 2.55
CA LYS A 253 15.62 -3.09 2.68
C LYS A 253 16.13 -4.41 2.10
N VAL A 254 16.87 -4.34 1.00
CA VAL A 254 17.32 -5.53 0.24
C VAL A 254 18.83 -5.78 0.37
N SER A 255 19.52 -4.86 1.05
CA SER A 255 20.92 -4.97 1.48
C SER A 255 21.16 -3.94 2.58
N ASP A 256 22.32 -3.98 3.23
CA ASP A 256 22.67 -3.05 4.31
C ASP A 256 22.53 -1.58 3.94
N THR A 257 22.70 -1.23 2.66
CA THR A 257 22.76 0.15 2.15
C THR A 257 21.79 0.47 1.03
N LYS A 258 20.82 -0.43 0.73
CA LYS A 258 19.89 -0.22 -0.39
C LYS A 258 18.46 -0.61 -0.07
N PHE A 259 17.56 0.26 -0.51
CA PHE A 259 16.13 0.08 -0.46
C PHE A 259 15.55 -0.15 -1.85
N ARG A 260 14.65 -1.11 -1.96
CA ARG A 260 13.82 -1.38 -3.14
C ARG A 260 12.43 -0.80 -2.92
N ILE A 261 11.87 -0.13 -3.92
CA ILE A 261 10.45 0.24 -3.90
C ILE A 261 9.61 -0.92 -4.40
N LEU A 262 8.63 -1.33 -3.59
CA LEU A 262 7.68 -2.38 -3.96
C LEU A 262 6.58 -1.81 -4.85
N GLY A 263 6.13 -2.57 -5.84
CA GLY A 263 5.09 -2.13 -6.78
C GLY A 263 5.53 -0.92 -7.62
N ARG A 264 6.82 -0.84 -7.97
CA ARG A 264 7.42 0.33 -8.63
C ARG A 264 6.71 0.75 -9.91
N SER A 265 6.05 -0.12 -10.65
CA SER A 265 5.31 0.24 -11.87
C SER A 265 4.13 1.16 -11.63
N LEU A 266 3.61 1.15 -10.41
CA LEU A 266 2.49 1.99 -10.01
C LEU A 266 2.96 3.36 -9.49
N VAL A 267 4.26 3.48 -9.20
CA VAL A 267 4.93 4.70 -8.74
C VAL A 267 5.68 5.38 -9.89
N ASN A 268 6.26 4.57 -10.78
CA ASN A 268 7.06 4.97 -11.93
C ASN A 268 6.27 4.85 -13.24
N LYS A 269 5.79 5.99 -13.75
CA LYS A 269 5.05 6.08 -15.02
C LYS A 269 5.82 5.62 -16.27
N LYS A 270 7.13 5.34 -16.18
CA LYS A 270 7.89 4.76 -17.30
C LYS A 270 7.57 3.28 -17.51
N GLU A 271 7.09 2.58 -16.47
CA GLU A 271 6.70 1.19 -16.57
C GLU A 271 5.25 1.11 -17.06
N GLN A 272 5.03 0.50 -18.23
CA GLN A 272 3.72 0.40 -18.89
C GLN A 272 2.81 -0.71 -18.29
N THR A 273 2.94 -0.99 -17.00
CA THR A 273 2.27 -2.13 -16.34
C THR A 273 1.24 -1.71 -15.29
N GLY A 274 0.82 -0.44 -15.30
CA GLY A 274 -0.25 0.06 -14.43
C GLY A 274 -1.66 -0.15 -14.99
N LEU A 275 -2.66 0.23 -14.18
CA LEU A 275 -4.07 0.30 -14.59
C LEU A 275 -4.28 1.44 -15.59
N GLU A 276 -4.83 1.12 -16.76
CA GLU A 276 -5.06 2.05 -17.84
C GLU A 276 -6.55 2.10 -18.20
N LEU A 277 -7.09 3.31 -18.30
CA LEU A 277 -8.40 3.55 -18.90
C LEU A 277 -8.22 3.63 -20.42
N LYS A 278 -8.80 2.68 -21.16
CA LYS A 278 -8.71 2.65 -22.64
C LYS A 278 -9.83 3.45 -23.30
N GLU A 279 -11.04 3.35 -22.76
CA GLU A 279 -12.20 3.99 -23.36
C GLU A 279 -13.23 4.38 -22.29
N ILE A 280 -13.84 5.55 -22.45
CA ILE A 280 -15.15 5.86 -21.85
C ILE A 280 -16.09 6.23 -22.99
N SER A 281 -17.15 5.45 -23.15
CA SER A 281 -18.24 5.78 -24.06
C SER A 281 -19.39 6.36 -23.27
N ARG A 282 -19.82 7.57 -23.63
CA ARG A 282 -20.99 8.26 -23.05
C ARG A 282 -22.29 7.95 -23.79
N ASN A 283 -22.23 7.19 -24.88
CA ASN A 283 -23.43 6.79 -25.60
C ASN A 283 -24.12 5.71 -24.78
N SER A 284 -25.31 6.02 -24.28
CA SER A 284 -26.04 5.14 -23.38
C SER A 284 -26.19 3.71 -23.93
N PRO A 285 -25.96 2.66 -23.11
CA PRO A 285 -25.50 2.73 -21.72
C PRO A 285 -24.01 3.12 -21.63
N LEU A 286 -23.63 3.84 -20.58
CA LEU A 286 -22.23 4.25 -20.35
C LEU A 286 -21.32 3.01 -20.30
N LYS A 287 -20.16 3.09 -20.96
CA LYS A 287 -19.18 2.00 -21.00
C LYS A 287 -17.81 2.52 -20.59
N ALA A 288 -17.10 1.76 -19.76
CA ALA A 288 -15.70 2.02 -19.43
C ALA A 288 -14.88 0.76 -19.70
N ILE A 289 -13.81 0.88 -20.49
CA ILE A 289 -12.87 -0.21 -20.75
C ILE A 289 -11.58 0.08 -19.99
N ILE A 290 -11.21 -0.84 -19.11
CA ILE A 290 -10.07 -0.72 -18.21
C ILE A 290 -9.15 -1.91 -18.42
N GLU A 291 -7.85 -1.67 -18.51
CA GLU A 291 -6.84 -2.70 -18.69
C GLU A 291 -5.80 -2.63 -17.57
N GLY A 292 -5.38 -3.75 -17.03
CA GLY A 292 -4.37 -3.78 -15.97
C GLY A 292 -3.63 -5.11 -15.89
N GLY A 293 -2.67 -5.20 -14.97
CA GLY A 293 -1.94 -6.44 -14.69
C GLY A 293 -2.81 -7.49 -14.00
N LEU A 294 -2.22 -8.64 -13.72
CA LEU A 294 -2.93 -9.81 -13.21
C LEU A 294 -3.66 -9.57 -11.87
N SER A 295 -3.18 -8.66 -11.02
CA SER A 295 -3.86 -8.28 -9.76
C SER A 295 -5.25 -7.66 -9.97
N LEU A 296 -5.57 -7.22 -11.20
CA LEU A 296 -6.90 -6.77 -11.56
C LEU A 296 -7.93 -7.89 -11.41
N TYR A 297 -7.51 -9.15 -11.59
CA TYR A 297 -8.34 -10.32 -11.30
C TYR A 297 -8.81 -10.38 -9.84
N GLN A 298 -7.90 -10.13 -8.88
CA GLN A 298 -8.23 -10.13 -7.46
C GLN A 298 -9.24 -9.03 -7.10
N THR A 299 -9.22 -7.93 -7.86
CA THR A 299 -10.15 -6.80 -7.71
C THR A 299 -11.58 -7.16 -8.15
N ILE A 300 -11.77 -8.15 -9.03
CA ILE A 300 -13.08 -8.51 -9.60
C ILE A 300 -13.59 -9.91 -9.22
N GLY A 301 -12.71 -10.81 -8.75
CA GLY A 301 -13.00 -12.25 -8.66
C GLY A 301 -14.02 -12.66 -7.58
N GLN A 302 -14.50 -11.75 -6.73
CA GLN A 302 -15.27 -12.08 -5.53
C GLN A 302 -16.76 -11.72 -5.60
N GLU A 303 -17.26 -11.10 -6.67
CA GLU A 303 -18.67 -10.69 -6.71
C GLU A 303 -19.65 -11.87 -6.62
N ARG A 304 -19.24 -13.14 -6.92
CA ARG A 304 -20.19 -14.24 -7.09
C ARG A 304 -19.74 -15.70 -6.82
N ARG A 305 -18.64 -15.98 -6.12
CA ARG A 305 -18.20 -17.39 -5.93
C ARG A 305 -19.07 -18.22 -4.99
N ALA A 306 -19.75 -17.64 -4.00
CA ALA A 306 -20.50 -18.42 -3.01
C ALA A 306 -21.97 -18.71 -3.39
N GLU A 307 -22.66 -17.79 -4.09
CA GLU A 307 -24.09 -17.96 -4.37
C GLU A 307 -24.39 -18.62 -5.72
N THR A 308 -23.47 -18.55 -6.68
CA THR A 308 -23.80 -18.90 -8.07
C THR A 308 -23.59 -20.38 -8.36
N LEU A 309 -22.54 -21.01 -7.79
CA LEU A 309 -22.26 -22.44 -7.98
C LEU A 309 -23.39 -23.33 -7.42
N HIS A 310 -23.92 -23.02 -6.24
CA HIS A 310 -24.98 -23.83 -5.62
C HIS A 310 -26.35 -23.68 -6.31
N LYS A 311 -26.66 -22.47 -6.81
CA LYS A 311 -27.89 -22.20 -7.58
C LYS A 311 -27.85 -22.77 -9.01
N ILE A 312 -26.64 -23.02 -9.55
CA ILE A 312 -26.43 -23.60 -10.88
C ILE A 312 -26.61 -25.14 -10.83
N ASP A 313 -26.05 -25.82 -9.82
CA ASP A 313 -26.22 -27.27 -9.65
C ASP A 313 -27.68 -27.68 -9.39
N GLU A 314 -28.45 -26.84 -8.68
CA GLU A 314 -29.89 -27.06 -8.48
C GLU A 314 -30.71 -26.82 -9.75
N LYS A 315 -30.31 -25.87 -10.61
CA LYS A 315 -31.03 -25.55 -11.84
C LYS A 315 -30.82 -26.57 -12.95
N ILE A 316 -29.59 -27.08 -13.11
CA ILE A 316 -29.29 -28.12 -14.12
C ILE A 316 -30.13 -29.38 -13.86
N LYS A 317 -30.34 -29.75 -12.59
CA LYS A 317 -31.18 -30.90 -12.22
C LYS A 317 -32.68 -30.66 -12.40
N LEU A 318 -33.13 -29.41 -12.32
CA LEU A 318 -34.54 -29.05 -12.49
C LEU A 318 -34.93 -28.94 -13.98
N GLU A 319 -34.00 -28.58 -14.84
CA GLU A 319 -34.22 -28.32 -16.28
C GLU A 319 -34.30 -29.59 -17.15
N GLU A 320 -33.97 -30.77 -16.63
CA GLU A 320 -34.21 -32.05 -17.32
C GLU A 320 -35.71 -32.45 -17.35
N LEU A 321 -36.57 -31.79 -16.58
CA LEU A 321 -37.93 -32.28 -16.29
C LEU A 321 -39.10 -31.48 -16.88
N GLU A 322 -38.91 -30.28 -17.42
CA GLU A 322 -40.05 -29.46 -17.87
C GLU A 322 -39.83 -28.83 -19.25
N ALA A 323 -39.99 -29.66 -20.29
CA ALA A 323 -40.15 -29.21 -21.67
C ALA A 323 -41.63 -29.28 -22.08
N ALA A 324 -42.40 -28.20 -21.86
CA ALA A 324 -43.58 -27.83 -22.65
C ALA A 324 -44.34 -26.60 -22.10
N LYS A 325 -44.17 -25.40 -22.70
CA LYS A 325 -45.27 -24.49 -23.12
C LYS A 325 -44.77 -23.25 -23.90
N ILE A 326 -44.72 -23.48 -25.22
CA ILE A 326 -44.14 -22.62 -26.24
C ILE A 326 -45.00 -21.37 -26.50
N ASN A 327 -44.41 -20.20 -26.21
CA ASN A 327 -44.59 -18.86 -26.84
C ASN A 327 -44.38 -17.71 -25.84
N ARG A 328 -44.47 -17.96 -24.53
CA ARG A 328 -43.88 -17.09 -23.48
C ARG A 328 -42.46 -17.54 -23.13
N GLU A 329 -42.18 -18.84 -23.32
CA GLU A 329 -40.86 -19.47 -23.23
C GLU A 329 -39.83 -18.87 -24.18
N ILE A 330 -40.14 -18.52 -25.44
CA ILE A 330 -39.08 -18.15 -26.42
C ILE A 330 -38.31 -16.87 -26.03
N ALA A 331 -38.98 -15.88 -25.43
CA ALA A 331 -38.32 -14.65 -24.95
C ALA A 331 -37.57 -14.88 -23.64
N GLU A 332 -38.14 -15.66 -22.72
CA GLU A 332 -37.46 -16.07 -21.48
C GLU A 332 -36.31 -17.05 -21.72
N GLU A 333 -36.40 -17.94 -22.71
CA GLU A 333 -35.37 -18.87 -23.16
C GLU A 333 -34.27 -18.16 -23.93
N ARG A 334 -34.57 -17.12 -24.73
CA ARG A 334 -33.51 -16.25 -25.28
C ARG A 334 -32.77 -15.53 -24.16
N LEU A 335 -33.48 -14.96 -23.20
CA LEU A 335 -32.88 -14.29 -22.04
C LEU A 335 -32.12 -15.28 -21.12
N ARG A 336 -32.62 -16.51 -20.96
CA ARG A 336 -31.97 -17.60 -20.21
C ARG A 336 -30.78 -18.17 -20.95
N GLY A 337 -30.86 -18.34 -22.28
CA GLY A 337 -29.77 -18.78 -23.13
C GLY A 337 -28.64 -17.77 -23.19
N GLU A 338 -28.96 -16.47 -23.24
CA GLU A 338 -27.97 -15.40 -23.07
C GLU A 338 -27.34 -15.42 -21.67
N LYS A 339 -28.15 -15.60 -20.61
CA LYS A 339 -27.62 -15.79 -19.24
C LYS A 339 -26.71 -17.01 -19.15
N LEU A 340 -27.09 -18.15 -19.75
CA LEU A 340 -26.32 -19.39 -19.72
C LEU A 340 -25.00 -19.25 -20.50
N LYS A 341 -25.06 -18.62 -21.68
CA LYS A 341 -23.87 -18.31 -22.51
C LYS A 341 -22.92 -17.36 -21.77
N ASN A 342 -23.46 -16.37 -21.07
CA ASN A 342 -22.67 -15.52 -20.19
C ASN A 342 -22.01 -16.35 -19.09
N THR A 343 -22.75 -17.18 -18.36
CA THR A 343 -22.21 -18.07 -17.32
C THR A 343 -21.13 -19.02 -17.83
N LEU A 344 -21.29 -19.62 -19.01
CA LEU A 344 -20.26 -20.49 -19.61
C LEU A 344 -19.00 -19.70 -19.95
N SER A 345 -19.15 -18.49 -20.50
CA SER A 345 -18.04 -17.57 -20.75
C SER A 345 -17.35 -17.16 -19.44
N GLU A 346 -18.09 -17.01 -18.35
CA GLU A 346 -17.56 -16.74 -17.01
C GLU A 346 -16.70 -17.89 -16.48
N ILE A 347 -17.19 -19.13 -16.59
CA ILE A 347 -16.46 -20.32 -16.16
C ILE A 347 -15.18 -20.46 -16.98
N GLU A 348 -15.25 -20.26 -18.30
CA GLU A 348 -14.08 -20.35 -19.17
C GLU A 348 -13.03 -19.28 -18.82
N ILE A 349 -13.43 -18.03 -18.63
CA ILE A 349 -12.53 -16.94 -18.25
C ILE A 349 -11.95 -17.19 -16.85
N SER A 350 -12.78 -17.62 -15.88
CA SER A 350 -12.31 -17.94 -14.53
C SER A 350 -11.28 -19.07 -14.56
N ASN A 351 -11.53 -20.15 -15.31
CA ASN A 351 -10.58 -21.25 -15.47
C ASN A 351 -9.28 -20.82 -16.16
N LYS A 352 -9.36 -19.97 -17.19
CA LYS A 352 -8.17 -19.40 -17.83
C LYS A 352 -7.38 -18.51 -16.87
N LEU A 353 -8.05 -17.66 -16.11
CA LEU A 353 -7.41 -16.79 -15.12
C LEU A 353 -6.77 -17.60 -13.98
N GLU A 354 -7.46 -18.62 -13.46
CA GLU A 354 -6.88 -19.50 -12.43
C GLU A 354 -5.61 -20.20 -12.92
N ARG A 355 -5.59 -20.68 -14.17
CA ARG A 355 -4.37 -21.26 -14.76
C ARG A 355 -3.24 -20.25 -14.89
N VAL A 356 -3.55 -19.01 -15.26
CA VAL A 356 -2.55 -17.93 -15.39
C VAL A 356 -2.02 -17.47 -14.03
N VAL A 357 -2.88 -17.46 -13.01
CA VAL A 357 -2.56 -17.05 -11.64
C VAL A 357 -1.72 -18.11 -10.92
N GLN A 358 -1.88 -19.39 -11.26
CA GLN A 358 -1.06 -20.46 -10.69
C GLN A 358 0.43 -20.20 -10.92
N GLY A 359 1.18 -20.15 -9.81
CA GLY A 359 2.63 -19.93 -9.84
C GLY A 359 3.08 -18.47 -9.80
N THR A 360 2.16 -17.52 -9.91
CA THR A 360 2.45 -16.07 -9.77
C THR A 360 2.41 -15.59 -8.33
N ASP A 361 2.83 -14.35 -8.11
CA ASP A 361 2.84 -13.64 -6.84
C ASP A 361 1.46 -13.52 -6.16
N ILE A 362 0.39 -13.59 -6.95
CA ILE A 362 -1.01 -13.55 -6.48
C ILE A 362 -1.34 -14.64 -5.45
N ASN A 363 -0.71 -15.81 -5.53
CA ASN A 363 -0.94 -16.95 -4.63
C ASN A 363 0.15 -17.09 -3.55
N PHE A 364 1.02 -16.08 -3.38
CA PHE A 364 2.13 -16.22 -2.44
C PHE A 364 1.71 -16.07 -0.98
N SER A 365 0.62 -15.36 -0.69
CA SER A 365 0.04 -15.26 0.66
C SER A 365 -0.32 -16.63 1.25
N GLU A 366 -0.81 -17.54 0.42
CA GLU A 366 -1.13 -18.92 0.80
C GLU A 366 0.11 -19.76 1.15
N LYS A 367 1.28 -19.35 0.63
CA LYS A 367 2.56 -20.03 0.78
C LYS A 367 3.44 -19.43 1.89
N LEU A 368 2.98 -18.37 2.56
CA LEU A 368 3.68 -17.81 3.70
C LEU A 368 3.59 -18.77 4.90
N GLN A 369 4.64 -18.78 5.72
CA GLN A 369 4.62 -19.50 6.99
C GLN A 369 3.53 -18.94 7.90
N ASP A 370 2.90 -19.83 8.67
CA ASP A 370 1.88 -19.42 9.63
C ASP A 370 2.49 -18.48 10.67
N SER A 371 1.91 -17.29 10.80
CA SER A 371 2.41 -16.20 11.62
C SER A 371 1.37 -15.11 11.76
N LEU A 372 1.52 -14.24 12.76
CA LEU A 372 0.70 -13.04 12.90
C LEU A 372 0.77 -12.18 11.63
N ILE A 373 1.94 -12.07 10.99
CA ILE A 373 2.11 -11.29 9.75
C ILE A 373 1.25 -11.86 8.63
N ARG A 374 1.23 -13.20 8.46
CA ARG A 374 0.37 -13.85 7.47
C ARG A 374 -1.10 -13.55 7.71
N ASP A 375 -1.56 -13.64 8.95
CA ASP A 375 -2.96 -13.33 9.32
C ASP A 375 -3.33 -11.89 8.95
N ARG A 376 -2.43 -10.94 9.22
CA ARG A 376 -2.65 -9.52 8.92
C ARG A 376 -2.63 -9.22 7.42
N ILE A 377 -1.74 -9.87 6.67
CA ILE A 377 -1.73 -9.81 5.20
C ILE A 377 -3.06 -10.34 4.65
N ASN A 378 -3.52 -11.50 5.12
CA ASN A 378 -4.80 -12.08 4.70
C ASN A 378 -5.97 -11.16 5.01
N LYS A 379 -6.01 -10.57 6.21
CA LYS A 379 -7.02 -9.57 6.59
C LYS A 379 -6.96 -8.33 5.70
N ALA A 380 -5.76 -7.87 5.30
CA ALA A 380 -5.63 -6.76 4.36
C ALA A 380 -6.17 -7.11 2.96
N TYR A 381 -5.92 -8.34 2.47
CA TYR A 381 -6.56 -8.83 1.25
C TYR A 381 -8.09 -8.86 1.37
N GLU A 382 -8.64 -9.32 2.50
CA GLU A 382 -10.09 -9.33 2.72
C GLU A 382 -10.71 -7.93 2.73
N ILE A 383 -10.06 -6.97 3.40
CA ILE A 383 -10.50 -5.57 3.41
C ILE A 383 -10.51 -5.02 1.98
N GLU A 384 -9.45 -5.25 1.19
CA GLU A 384 -9.39 -4.76 -0.19
C GLU A 384 -10.34 -5.50 -1.14
N LYS A 385 -10.62 -6.79 -0.91
CA LYS A 385 -11.68 -7.53 -1.60
C LYS A 385 -13.05 -6.91 -1.33
N ASN A 386 -13.33 -6.55 -0.07
CA ASN A 386 -14.58 -5.88 0.28
C ASN A 386 -14.67 -4.47 -0.30
N ASN A 387 -13.57 -3.70 -0.29
CA ASN A 387 -13.50 -2.37 -0.88
C ASN A 387 -13.74 -2.43 -2.39
N SER A 388 -13.06 -3.33 -3.10
CA SER A 388 -13.24 -3.51 -4.54
C SER A 388 -14.65 -3.97 -4.90
N ALA A 389 -15.22 -4.95 -4.20
CA ALA A 389 -16.60 -5.36 -4.39
C ALA A 389 -17.60 -4.20 -4.21
N ARG A 390 -17.40 -3.36 -3.17
CA ARG A 390 -18.22 -2.16 -2.98
C ARG A 390 -18.06 -1.15 -4.11
N VAL A 391 -16.86 -0.99 -4.67
CA VAL A 391 -16.61 -0.09 -5.80
C VAL A 391 -17.36 -0.56 -7.04
N LEU A 392 -17.36 -1.88 -7.30
CA LEU A 392 -18.06 -2.48 -8.43
C LEU A 392 -19.59 -2.36 -8.30
N ILE A 393 -20.12 -2.60 -7.10
CA ILE A 393 -21.57 -2.47 -6.84
C ILE A 393 -21.99 -0.99 -6.84
N SER A 394 -21.11 -0.08 -6.42
CA SER A 394 -21.39 1.36 -6.42
C SER A 394 -21.33 1.94 -7.82
N GLN A 395 -22.24 2.86 -8.16
CA GLN A 395 -22.35 3.54 -9.47
C GLN A 395 -23.12 2.79 -10.56
N GLY A 396 -23.74 1.63 -10.26
CA GLY A 396 -24.59 0.92 -11.21
C GLY A 396 -23.85 0.43 -12.47
N LEU A 397 -22.53 0.24 -12.36
CA LEU A 397 -21.65 -0.27 -13.41
C LEU A 397 -21.40 -1.76 -13.18
N ASP A 398 -21.92 -2.59 -14.06
CA ASP A 398 -21.65 -4.02 -14.04
C ASP A 398 -20.47 -4.37 -14.91
N LEU A 399 -19.71 -5.39 -14.49
CA LEU A 399 -18.70 -5.99 -15.34
C LEU A 399 -19.38 -6.78 -16.47
N ASP A 400 -19.18 -6.36 -17.72
CA ASP A 400 -19.51 -7.12 -18.92
C ASP A 400 -18.47 -8.22 -19.14
N ARG A 401 -18.71 -9.34 -18.47
CA ARG A 401 -17.80 -10.51 -18.45
C ARG A 401 -17.62 -11.14 -19.82
N SER A 402 -18.59 -11.02 -20.73
CA SER A 402 -18.48 -11.52 -22.11
C SER A 402 -17.43 -10.76 -22.94
N ALA A 403 -17.12 -9.53 -22.53
CA ALA A 403 -16.15 -8.66 -23.16
C ALA A 403 -14.80 -8.62 -22.43
N THR A 404 -14.67 -9.35 -21.32
CA THR A 404 -13.39 -9.50 -20.60
C THR A 404 -12.42 -10.31 -21.45
N ARG A 405 -11.20 -9.81 -21.62
CA ARG A 405 -10.16 -10.44 -22.44
C ARG A 405 -8.85 -10.56 -21.65
N ILE A 406 -8.16 -11.67 -21.89
CA ILE A 406 -6.77 -11.85 -21.47
C ILE A 406 -5.91 -11.50 -22.68
N ILE A 407 -4.97 -10.58 -22.49
CA ILE A 407 -4.06 -10.09 -23.53
C ILE A 407 -2.67 -10.62 -23.18
N ASP A 408 -2.09 -11.41 -24.08
CA ASP A 408 -0.69 -11.76 -24.03
C ASP A 408 0.12 -10.65 -24.71
N THR A 409 1.07 -10.08 -23.98
CA THR A 409 1.94 -8.97 -24.41
C THR A 409 3.37 -9.43 -24.71
N SER A 410 3.62 -10.74 -24.61
CA SER A 410 4.93 -11.35 -24.92
C SER A 410 5.08 -11.79 -26.38
N ALA A 411 4.10 -11.45 -27.24
CA ALA A 411 4.06 -11.78 -28.67
C ALA A 411 4.80 -10.78 -29.56
#